data_AF-A0A2N2FQI0-F1
#
_entry.id   AF-A0A2N2FQI0-F1
#
_cell.length_a   1.000
_cell.length_b   1.000
_cell.length_c   1.000
_cell.angle_alpha   90.00
_cell.angle_beta   90.00
_cell.angle_gamma   90.00
#
_symmetry.space_group_name_H-M   'P 1'
#
loop_
_entity.id
_entity.type
_entity.pdbx_description
1 polymer ?
#
loop_
_entity_poly.entity_id
_entity_poly.type
_entity_poly.pdbx_seq_one_letter_code
_entity_poly.pdbx_strand_id
1 'polypeptide(L)'
;MSFIPIIENTFFANGRYWGGLNSSLYKNGSFWAMKTGIESADLNMVWNEKPLIQDDLRSIEEIKINFQQSGLPFWCWVFPRGRSLATSDILQAAGFTFIHSIPCMLADLSRPEPDINDDSLRIVQVQNEETLRLWEQVSFAGFDFPPETQHQYHDFVRTFNLTAGSPQKFFLAYFNEQPVATSLLFLHENAAGIYFVSTLAKFRQKGIGLAVT
;
A
#
# COMPACT_ATOMS: atom_id res chain seq x y z
N MET A 1 8.16 -24.74 3.67
CA MET A 1 7.29 -23.96 4.59
C MET A 1 6.37 -23.10 3.75
N SER A 2 5.15 -22.82 4.22
CA SER A 2 4.26 -21.87 3.52
C SER A 2 4.76 -20.45 3.74
N PHE A 3 4.98 -19.68 2.67
CA PHE A 3 5.33 -18.25 2.74
C PHE A 3 4.11 -17.36 3.00
N ILE A 4 2.89 -17.92 2.94
CA ILE A 4 1.64 -17.16 3.10
C ILE A 4 1.60 -16.38 4.41
N PRO A 5 1.91 -16.97 5.60
CA PRO A 5 1.86 -16.21 6.84
C PRO A 5 2.86 -15.06 6.89
N ILE A 6 4.04 -15.22 6.26
CA ILE A 6 5.05 -14.16 6.18
C ILE A 6 4.50 -12.99 5.36
N ILE A 7 3.98 -13.28 4.17
CA ILE A 7 3.38 -12.28 3.26
C ILE A 7 2.24 -11.53 3.95
N GLU A 8 1.29 -12.26 4.57
CA GLU A 8 0.16 -11.67 5.29
C GLU A 8 0.63 -10.78 6.45
N ASN A 9 1.57 -11.27 7.26
CA ASN A 9 2.06 -10.50 8.40
C ASN A 9 2.78 -9.22 7.96
N THR A 10 3.60 -9.28 6.90
CA THR A 10 4.24 -8.09 6.31
C THR A 10 3.20 -7.08 5.81
N PHE A 11 2.15 -7.55 5.13
CA PHE A 11 1.06 -6.68 4.67
C PHE A 11 0.30 -6.04 5.85
N PHE A 12 -0.11 -6.83 6.84
CA PHE A 12 -0.85 -6.35 8.00
C PHE A 12 -0.01 -5.38 8.85
N ALA A 13 1.28 -5.64 8.99
CA ALA A 13 2.20 -4.73 9.67
C ALA A 13 2.33 -3.40 8.92
N ASN A 14 2.41 -3.43 7.59
CA ASN A 14 2.43 -2.22 6.76
C ASN A 14 1.13 -1.41 6.92
N GLY A 15 -0.04 -2.06 6.79
CA GLY A 15 -1.34 -1.41 6.95
C GLY A 15 -1.52 -0.79 8.34
N ARG A 16 -1.08 -1.49 9.40
CA ARG A 16 -1.06 -0.93 10.76
C ARG A 16 -0.11 0.25 10.90
N TYR A 17 1.07 0.16 10.29
CA TYR A 17 2.09 1.20 10.36
C TYR A 17 1.62 2.49 9.69
N TRP A 18 1.22 2.42 8.41
CA TRP A 18 0.69 3.58 7.68
C TRP A 18 -0.54 4.16 8.38
N GLY A 19 -1.46 3.31 8.79
CA GLY A 19 -2.66 3.77 9.49
C GLY A 19 -2.36 4.41 10.86
N GLY A 20 -1.23 4.06 11.48
CA GLY A 20 -0.73 4.68 12.72
C GLY A 20 -0.03 6.01 12.52
N LEU A 21 0.48 6.33 11.32
CA LEU A 21 1.18 7.59 11.05
C LEU A 21 0.27 8.83 11.11
N ASN A 22 -1.00 8.66 10.78
CA ASN A 22 -2.00 9.74 10.72
C ASN A 22 -3.28 9.43 11.52
N SER A 23 -3.23 8.45 12.43
CA SER A 23 -4.40 7.99 13.20
C SER A 23 -5.59 7.58 12.33
N SER A 24 -5.34 7.10 11.11
CA SER A 24 -6.39 6.63 10.19
C SER A 24 -6.81 5.18 10.43
N LEU A 25 -6.09 4.45 11.31
CA LEU A 25 -6.41 3.08 11.66
C LEU A 25 -7.39 2.99 12.83
N TYR A 26 -8.43 2.20 12.66
CA TYR A 26 -9.30 1.78 13.73
C TYR A 26 -9.71 0.32 13.56
N LYS A 27 -10.31 -0.24 14.62
CA LYS A 27 -10.82 -1.60 14.65
C LYS A 27 -12.31 -1.60 14.99
N ASN A 28 -13.11 -2.36 14.27
CA ASN A 28 -14.50 -2.63 14.61
C ASN A 28 -14.78 -4.13 14.41
N GLY A 29 -15.17 -4.82 15.48
CA GLY A 29 -15.30 -6.28 15.47
C GLY A 29 -13.98 -6.97 15.08
N SER A 30 -14.07 -7.87 14.11
CA SER A 30 -12.93 -8.59 13.53
C SER A 30 -12.20 -7.81 12.42
N PHE A 31 -12.68 -6.63 12.04
CA PHE A 31 -12.11 -5.82 10.97
C PHE A 31 -11.12 -4.78 11.48
N TRP A 32 -10.03 -4.64 10.75
CA TRP A 32 -9.23 -3.42 10.72
C TRP A 32 -9.72 -2.54 9.58
N ALA A 33 -9.70 -1.22 9.79
CA ALA A 33 -10.04 -0.23 8.79
C ALA A 33 -9.01 0.90 8.81
N MET A 34 -8.41 1.19 7.66
CA MET A 34 -7.49 2.29 7.42
C MET A 34 -8.17 3.29 6.49
N LYS A 35 -8.44 4.50 7.00
CA LYS A 35 -9.16 5.57 6.28
C LYS A 35 -8.27 6.79 6.11
N THR A 36 -7.47 6.81 5.05
CA THR A 36 -6.38 7.79 4.85
C THR A 36 -6.86 9.21 4.58
N GLY A 37 -8.13 9.40 4.22
CA GLY A 37 -8.68 10.70 3.85
C GLY A 37 -8.53 11.02 2.36
N ILE A 38 -7.83 10.16 1.60
CA ILE A 38 -7.66 10.29 0.15
C ILE A 38 -8.87 9.66 -0.52
N GLU A 39 -9.46 10.33 -1.51
CA GLU A 39 -10.59 9.80 -2.30
C GLU A 39 -10.11 8.70 -3.29
N SER A 40 -9.51 7.64 -2.76
CA SER A 40 -9.04 6.48 -3.50
C SER A 40 -9.24 5.22 -2.68
N ALA A 41 -9.92 4.22 -3.27
CA ALA A 41 -10.13 2.93 -2.62
C ALA A 41 -8.81 2.16 -2.44
N ASP A 42 -7.78 2.46 -3.22
CA ASP A 42 -6.48 1.79 -3.13
C ASP A 42 -5.71 2.20 -1.86
N LEU A 43 -6.05 3.36 -1.30
CA LEU A 43 -5.46 3.89 -0.05
C LEU A 43 -6.43 3.86 1.13
N ASN A 44 -7.62 3.30 0.94
CA ASN A 44 -8.63 3.11 1.98
C ASN A 44 -9.00 1.64 2.05
N MET A 45 -8.62 0.97 3.13
CA MET A 45 -8.64 -0.48 3.19
C MET A 45 -9.37 -0.96 4.43
N VAL A 46 -10.18 -1.99 4.25
CA VAL A 46 -10.78 -2.78 5.33
C VAL A 46 -10.33 -4.22 5.16
N TRP A 47 -9.90 -4.88 6.23
CA TRP A 47 -9.50 -6.29 6.16
C TRP A 47 -9.77 -7.04 7.46
N ASN A 48 -9.82 -8.37 7.36
CA ASN A 48 -9.93 -9.27 8.51
C ASN A 48 -8.75 -10.25 8.55
N GLU A 49 -8.23 -10.50 9.75
CA GLU A 49 -7.07 -11.39 9.97
C GLU A 49 -7.46 -12.76 10.51
N LYS A 50 -8.76 -12.98 10.68
CA LYS A 50 -9.38 -14.24 11.10
C LYS A 50 -10.74 -14.39 10.40
N PRO A 51 -11.26 -15.62 10.26
CA PRO A 51 -12.61 -15.81 9.75
C PRO A 51 -13.63 -14.97 10.51
N LEU A 52 -14.57 -14.38 9.77
CA LEU A 52 -15.63 -13.56 10.35
C LEU A 52 -16.68 -14.45 11.04
N ILE A 53 -17.38 -13.85 12.01
CA ILE A 53 -18.53 -14.43 12.70
C ILE A 53 -19.76 -13.55 12.50
N GLN A 54 -20.96 -14.07 12.78
CA GLN A 54 -22.21 -13.37 12.49
C GLN A 54 -22.28 -11.95 13.07
N ASP A 55 -21.69 -11.72 14.25
CA ASP A 55 -21.64 -10.39 14.89
C ASP A 55 -20.87 -9.35 14.05
N ASP A 56 -19.93 -9.79 13.21
CA ASP A 56 -19.14 -8.92 12.32
C ASP A 56 -19.98 -8.30 11.20
N LEU A 57 -21.20 -8.83 10.92
CA LEU A 57 -22.13 -8.21 9.97
C LEU A 57 -22.47 -6.78 10.39
N ARG A 58 -22.69 -6.55 11.68
CA ARG A 58 -22.95 -5.21 12.20
C ARG A 58 -21.70 -4.32 12.06
N SER A 59 -20.53 -4.86 12.38
CA SER A 59 -19.27 -4.10 12.30
C SER A 59 -18.96 -3.62 10.89
N ILE A 60 -19.18 -4.45 9.86
CA ILE A 60 -18.92 -4.02 8.47
C ILE A 60 -19.96 -2.98 7.98
N GLU A 61 -21.21 -3.06 8.42
CA GLU A 61 -22.22 -2.03 8.12
C GLU A 61 -21.87 -0.69 8.77
N GLU A 62 -21.41 -0.70 10.03
CA GLU A 62 -20.94 0.51 10.71
C GLU A 62 -19.70 1.11 10.01
N ILE A 63 -18.78 0.27 9.53
CA ILE A 63 -17.64 0.70 8.72
C ILE A 63 -18.10 1.36 7.42
N LYS A 64 -19.05 0.74 6.68
CA LYS A 64 -19.61 1.32 5.45
C LYS A 64 -20.20 2.70 5.69
N ILE A 65 -21.00 2.85 6.75
CA ILE A 65 -21.58 4.15 7.14
C ILE A 65 -20.48 5.18 7.41
N ASN A 66 -19.41 4.79 8.12
CA ASN A 66 -18.31 5.70 8.44
C ASN A 66 -17.57 6.22 7.19
N PHE A 67 -17.30 5.34 6.23
CA PHE A 67 -16.68 5.71 4.95
C PHE A 67 -17.64 6.57 4.10
N GLN A 68 -18.92 6.21 4.03
CA GLN A 68 -19.94 6.97 3.31
C GLN A 68 -20.11 8.39 3.87
N GLN A 69 -20.15 8.55 5.19
CA GLN A 69 -20.23 9.86 5.84
C GLN A 69 -19.01 10.75 5.55
N SER A 70 -17.86 10.13 5.29
CA SER A 70 -16.64 10.84 4.93
C SER A 70 -16.51 11.08 3.42
N GLY A 71 -17.44 10.55 2.61
CA GLY A 71 -17.36 10.60 1.14
C GLY A 71 -16.19 9.80 0.57
N LEU A 72 -15.68 8.79 1.29
CA LEU A 72 -14.47 8.06 0.90
C LEU A 72 -14.81 6.66 0.38
N PRO A 73 -14.25 6.26 -0.77
CA PRO A 73 -14.35 4.89 -1.25
C PRO A 73 -13.35 3.99 -0.48
N PHE A 74 -13.62 2.68 -0.41
CA PHE A 74 -12.68 1.71 0.17
C PHE A 74 -12.82 0.32 -0.45
N TRP A 75 -11.74 -0.45 -0.37
CA TRP A 75 -11.75 -1.88 -0.67
C TRP A 75 -11.81 -2.73 0.60
N CYS A 76 -12.64 -3.77 0.60
CA CYS A 76 -12.63 -4.81 1.62
C CYS A 76 -11.80 -6.00 1.14
N TRP A 77 -10.64 -6.22 1.74
CA TRP A 77 -9.68 -7.27 1.40
C TRP A 77 -9.85 -8.50 2.28
N VAL A 78 -9.90 -9.68 1.66
CA VAL A 78 -9.94 -10.97 2.36
C VAL A 78 -8.67 -11.73 2.05
N PHE A 79 -7.82 -11.88 3.05
CA PHE A 79 -6.57 -12.64 2.97
C PHE A 79 -6.79 -14.12 3.30
N PRO A 80 -5.88 -15.03 2.89
CA PRO A 80 -6.02 -16.48 3.12
C PRO A 80 -6.43 -16.86 4.56
N ARG A 81 -5.83 -16.26 5.59
CA ARG A 81 -6.14 -16.51 7.01
C ARG A 81 -7.52 -16.03 7.43
N GLY A 82 -8.03 -14.98 6.78
CA GLY A 82 -9.37 -14.46 7.01
C GLY A 82 -10.47 -15.18 6.21
N ARG A 83 -10.10 -16.09 5.29
CA ARG A 83 -11.03 -16.70 4.35
C ARG A 83 -11.81 -17.85 4.99
N SER A 84 -13.13 -17.83 4.84
CA SER A 84 -14.03 -18.93 5.16
C SER A 84 -15.33 -18.78 4.37
N LEU A 85 -16.20 -19.80 4.40
CA LEU A 85 -17.56 -19.70 3.87
C LEU A 85 -18.34 -18.61 4.62
N ALA A 86 -18.29 -18.61 5.95
CA ALA A 86 -18.92 -17.59 6.79
C ALA A 86 -18.44 -16.17 6.45
N THR A 87 -17.13 -15.96 6.22
CA THR A 87 -16.59 -14.66 5.79
C THR A 87 -17.24 -14.21 4.48
N SER A 88 -17.41 -15.11 3.52
CA SER A 88 -18.03 -14.79 2.23
C SER A 88 -19.52 -14.46 2.39
N ASP A 89 -20.25 -15.26 3.17
CA ASP A 89 -21.69 -15.07 3.40
C ASP A 89 -21.97 -13.74 4.12
N ILE A 90 -21.16 -13.38 5.12
CA ILE A 90 -21.29 -12.13 5.88
C ILE A 90 -21.03 -10.92 4.98
N LEU A 91 -19.97 -10.95 4.18
CA LEU A 91 -19.66 -9.86 3.26
C LEU A 91 -20.74 -9.70 2.18
N GLN A 92 -21.27 -10.80 1.65
CA GLN A 92 -22.40 -10.77 0.70
C GLN A 92 -23.68 -10.22 1.35
N ALA A 93 -23.99 -10.64 2.58
CA ALA A 93 -25.13 -10.11 3.33
C ALA A 93 -25.00 -8.60 3.60
N ALA A 94 -23.78 -8.10 3.75
CA ALA A 94 -23.47 -6.67 3.87
C ALA A 94 -23.42 -5.93 2.51
N GLY A 95 -23.76 -6.59 1.41
CA GLY A 95 -23.82 -6.01 0.07
C GLY A 95 -22.48 -5.91 -0.66
N PHE A 96 -21.41 -6.54 -0.18
CA PHE A 96 -20.16 -6.64 -0.94
C PHE A 96 -20.27 -7.72 -2.01
N THR A 97 -19.66 -7.46 -3.16
CA THR A 97 -19.50 -8.44 -4.23
C THR A 97 -18.02 -8.73 -4.42
N PHE A 98 -17.68 -9.99 -4.67
CA PHE A 98 -16.33 -10.37 -5.06
C PHE A 98 -15.99 -9.75 -6.43
N ILE A 99 -14.95 -8.90 -6.46
CA ILE A 99 -14.51 -8.24 -7.69
C ILE A 99 -13.41 -9.05 -8.38
N HIS A 100 -12.30 -9.30 -7.68
CA HIS A 100 -11.15 -10.02 -8.23
C HIS A 100 -10.24 -10.59 -7.14
N SER A 101 -9.39 -11.56 -7.51
CA SER A 101 -8.31 -12.04 -6.66
C SER A 101 -6.99 -11.51 -7.20
N ILE A 102 -6.31 -10.64 -6.44
CA ILE A 102 -5.02 -10.10 -6.85
C ILE A 102 -3.91 -11.03 -6.34
N PRO A 103 -3.00 -11.49 -7.21
CA PRO A 103 -1.87 -12.30 -6.76
C PRO A 103 -0.92 -11.45 -5.91
N CYS A 104 -0.38 -12.05 -4.85
CA CYS A 104 0.78 -11.49 -4.18
C CYS A 104 2.05 -12.07 -4.80
N MET A 105 3.03 -11.21 -5.07
CA MET A 105 4.33 -11.59 -5.61
C MET A 105 5.34 -11.79 -4.47
N LEU A 106 6.23 -12.74 -4.64
CA LEU A 106 7.29 -13.05 -3.69
C LEU A 106 8.61 -13.20 -4.46
N ALA A 107 9.63 -12.49 -4.01
CA ALA A 107 11.01 -12.65 -4.45
C ALA A 107 11.86 -13.25 -3.33
N ASP A 108 12.75 -14.16 -3.69
CA ASP A 108 13.71 -14.80 -2.78
C ASP A 108 15.06 -14.10 -2.92
N LEU A 109 15.37 -13.22 -1.96
CA LEU A 109 16.58 -12.39 -1.97
C LEU A 109 17.89 -13.19 -1.78
N SER A 110 17.82 -14.51 -1.57
CA SER A 110 19.02 -15.36 -1.60
C SER A 110 19.49 -15.69 -3.03
N ARG A 111 18.66 -15.37 -4.03
CA ARG A 111 18.96 -15.59 -5.45
C ARG A 111 19.72 -14.39 -6.02
N PRO A 112 20.56 -14.61 -7.04
CA PRO A 112 21.22 -13.51 -7.73
C PRO A 112 20.17 -12.66 -8.46
N GLU A 113 20.23 -11.36 -8.25
CA GLU A 113 19.48 -10.38 -9.03
C GLU A 113 20.21 -10.06 -10.34
N PRO A 114 19.48 -9.72 -11.42
CA PRO A 114 20.11 -9.27 -12.66
C PRO A 114 20.91 -7.99 -12.41
N ASP A 115 22.12 -7.93 -12.95
CA ASP A 115 22.94 -6.73 -12.91
C ASP A 115 22.36 -5.69 -13.87
N ILE A 116 21.77 -4.64 -13.31
CA ILE A 116 21.22 -3.52 -14.07
C ILE A 116 22.28 -2.43 -14.10
N ASN A 117 23.11 -2.49 -15.13
CA ASN A 117 24.12 -1.47 -15.38
C ASN A 117 23.66 -0.53 -16.51
N ASP A 118 23.12 0.63 -16.12
CA ASP A 118 22.73 1.70 -17.02
C ASP A 118 23.21 3.03 -16.42
N ASP A 119 24.24 3.62 -17.02
CA ASP A 119 24.84 4.89 -16.58
C ASP A 119 23.84 6.06 -16.60
N SER A 120 22.74 5.94 -17.34
CA SER A 120 21.68 6.95 -17.36
C SER A 120 20.74 6.87 -16.15
N LEU A 121 20.82 5.78 -15.37
CA LEU A 121 19.96 5.51 -14.23
C LEU A 121 20.69 5.71 -12.90
N ARG A 122 20.10 6.51 -12.02
CA ARG A 122 20.59 6.74 -10.66
C ARG A 122 19.46 6.56 -9.64
N ILE A 123 19.58 5.58 -8.76
CA ILE A 123 18.61 5.34 -7.67
C ILE A 123 19.16 5.93 -6.38
N VAL A 124 18.36 6.74 -5.71
CA VAL A 124 18.72 7.32 -4.41
C VAL A 124 17.64 7.05 -3.38
N GLN A 125 18.07 6.85 -2.14
CA GLN A 125 17.15 6.84 -1.01
C GLN A 125 16.71 8.28 -0.69
N VAL A 126 15.42 8.48 -0.46
CA VAL A 126 14.86 9.74 0.04
C VAL A 126 15.21 9.88 1.52
N GLN A 127 15.86 10.99 1.87
CA GLN A 127 16.38 11.21 3.23
C GLN A 127 15.99 12.58 3.82
N ASN A 128 15.33 13.44 3.04
CA ASN A 128 14.95 14.78 3.45
C ASN A 128 13.66 15.24 2.76
N GLU A 129 13.11 16.36 3.20
CA GLU A 129 11.86 16.90 2.67
C GLU A 129 11.92 17.27 1.18
N GLU A 130 13.09 17.71 0.69
CA GLU A 130 13.26 18.06 -0.72
C GLU A 130 13.11 16.84 -1.63
N THR A 131 13.83 15.77 -1.30
CA THR A 131 13.72 14.49 -2.02
C THR A 131 12.35 13.84 -1.82
N LEU A 132 11.69 14.06 -0.67
CA LEU A 132 10.33 13.58 -0.42
C LEU A 132 9.30 14.30 -1.31
N ARG A 133 9.43 15.62 -1.51
CA ARG A 133 8.57 16.37 -2.44
C ARG A 133 8.71 15.88 -3.88
N LEU A 134 9.92 15.54 -4.31
CA LEU A 134 10.14 14.94 -5.63
C LEU A 134 9.51 13.54 -5.72
N TRP A 135 9.68 12.73 -4.68
CA TRP A 135 9.06 11.41 -4.60
C TRP A 135 7.53 11.52 -4.67
N GLU A 136 6.91 12.43 -3.91
CA GLU A 136 5.47 12.70 -3.92
C GLU A 136 4.96 13.06 -5.31
N GLN A 137 5.64 13.98 -6.01
CA GLN A 137 5.24 14.41 -7.35
C GLN A 137 5.29 13.25 -8.36
N VAL A 138 6.37 12.46 -8.32
CA VAL A 138 6.54 11.32 -9.22
C VAL A 138 5.54 10.22 -8.91
N SER A 139 5.33 9.87 -7.63
CA SER A 139 4.38 8.83 -7.23
C SER A 139 2.95 9.24 -7.56
N PHE A 140 2.55 10.47 -7.26
CA PHE A 140 1.20 10.97 -7.56
C PHE A 140 0.90 10.91 -9.06
N ALA A 141 1.82 11.40 -9.89
CA ALA A 141 1.69 11.35 -11.35
C ALA A 141 1.82 9.92 -11.91
N GLY A 142 2.56 9.04 -11.26
CA GLY A 142 2.79 7.66 -11.69
C GLY A 142 1.56 6.77 -11.52
N PHE A 143 0.80 6.97 -10.44
CA PHE A 143 -0.46 6.27 -10.14
C PHE A 143 -1.69 6.91 -10.79
N ASP A 144 -1.53 8.04 -11.49
CA ASP A 144 -2.62 8.73 -12.20
C ASP A 144 -3.80 9.06 -11.27
N PHE A 145 -3.49 9.48 -10.03
CA PHE A 145 -4.52 9.89 -9.08
C PHE A 145 -5.30 11.10 -9.61
N PRO A 146 -6.61 11.21 -9.31
CA PRO A 146 -7.38 12.37 -9.68
C PRO A 146 -6.75 13.66 -9.09
N PRO A 147 -6.55 14.73 -9.89
CA PRO A 147 -5.88 15.95 -9.43
C PRO A 147 -6.47 16.56 -8.15
N GLU A 148 -7.78 16.42 -7.96
CA GLU A 148 -8.52 16.86 -6.77
C GLU A 148 -8.04 16.21 -5.47
N THR A 149 -7.43 15.02 -5.53
CA THR A 149 -6.89 14.31 -4.37
C THR A 149 -5.49 14.75 -3.96
N GLN A 150 -4.88 15.70 -4.69
CA GLN A 150 -3.49 16.13 -4.47
C GLN A 150 -3.24 16.63 -3.04
N HIS A 151 -4.17 17.40 -2.47
CA HIS A 151 -4.01 17.89 -1.09
C HIS A 151 -4.08 16.75 -0.06
N GLN A 152 -5.01 15.80 -0.23
CA GLN A 152 -5.14 14.64 0.64
C GLN A 152 -3.90 13.74 0.56
N TYR A 153 -3.37 13.56 -0.66
CA TYR A 153 -2.15 12.80 -0.89
C TYR A 153 -0.94 13.47 -0.23
N HIS A 154 -0.83 14.80 -0.35
CA HIS A 154 0.20 15.57 0.32
C HIS A 154 0.16 15.39 1.84
N ASP A 155 -1.02 15.49 2.45
CA ASP A 155 -1.18 15.29 3.89
C ASP A 155 -0.77 13.88 4.33
N PHE A 156 -1.09 12.86 3.53
CA PHE A 156 -0.64 11.50 3.77
C PHE A 156 0.89 11.37 3.68
N VAL A 157 1.52 11.89 2.63
CA VAL A 157 2.97 11.81 2.44
C VAL A 157 3.74 12.56 3.52
N ARG A 158 3.21 13.69 4.02
CA ARG A 158 3.83 14.43 5.15
C ARG A 158 3.88 13.64 6.45
N THR A 159 3.09 12.59 6.59
CA THR A 159 3.12 11.73 7.78
C THR A 159 4.27 10.72 7.75
N PHE A 160 4.98 10.61 6.62
CA PHE A 160 6.05 9.66 6.46
C PHE A 160 7.28 9.99 7.32
N ASN A 161 7.68 9.01 8.12
CA ASN A 161 8.91 9.07 8.91
C ASN A 161 10.13 8.68 8.05
N LEU A 162 11.03 9.63 7.83
CA LEU A 162 12.30 9.47 7.09
C LEU A 162 13.50 9.11 7.96
N THR A 163 13.33 8.93 9.28
CA THR A 163 14.44 8.60 10.17
C THR A 163 15.10 7.28 9.80
N ALA A 164 16.39 7.14 10.11
CA ALA A 164 17.16 5.92 9.80
C ALA A 164 16.56 4.66 10.44
N GLY A 165 15.95 4.78 11.62
CA GLY A 165 15.27 3.67 12.32
C GLY A 165 13.86 3.35 11.81
N SER A 166 13.31 4.13 10.89
CA SER A 166 12.00 3.89 10.30
C SER A 166 11.96 2.57 9.51
N PRO A 167 10.94 1.71 9.67
CA PRO A 167 10.81 0.48 8.88
C PRO A 167 10.49 0.76 7.41
N GLN A 168 10.01 1.95 7.06
CA GLN A 168 9.81 2.36 5.68
C GLN A 168 11.04 3.08 5.12
N LYS A 169 11.42 2.73 3.89
CA LYS A 169 12.44 3.40 3.08
C LYS A 169 11.82 3.77 1.74
N PHE A 170 12.14 4.95 1.25
CA PHE A 170 11.61 5.45 -0.02
C PHE A 170 12.76 5.62 -0.98
N PHE A 171 12.53 5.27 -2.24
CA PHE A 171 13.53 5.38 -3.30
C PHE A 171 12.98 6.18 -4.46
N LEU A 172 13.85 7.00 -5.03
CA LEU A 172 13.59 7.82 -6.20
C LEU A 172 14.62 7.46 -7.27
N ALA A 173 14.14 7.05 -8.43
CA ALA A 173 15.00 6.78 -9.59
C ALA A 173 15.04 8.01 -10.50
N TYR A 174 16.25 8.38 -10.88
CA TYR A 174 16.56 9.43 -11.82
C TYR A 174 16.98 8.80 -13.15
N PHE A 175 16.44 9.29 -14.26
CA PHE A 175 16.85 8.92 -15.61
C PHE A 175 17.34 10.16 -16.33
N ASN A 176 18.62 10.22 -16.69
CA ASN A 176 19.30 11.43 -17.19
C ASN A 176 19.03 12.66 -16.28
N GLU A 177 19.28 12.51 -14.97
CA GLU A 177 19.08 13.55 -13.94
C GLU A 177 17.63 14.01 -13.70
N GLN A 178 16.63 13.44 -14.39
CA GLN A 178 15.23 13.71 -14.12
C GLN A 178 14.65 12.63 -13.18
N PRO A 179 13.94 12.99 -12.09
CA PRO A 179 13.23 12.02 -11.26
C PRO A 179 12.02 11.46 -12.03
N VAL A 180 11.94 10.14 -12.16
CA VAL A 180 10.98 9.47 -13.07
C VAL A 180 10.28 8.25 -12.51
N ALA A 181 10.80 7.65 -11.44
CA ALA A 181 10.16 6.49 -10.79
C ALA A 181 10.35 6.50 -9.28
N THR A 182 9.41 5.87 -8.59
CA THR A 182 9.41 5.72 -7.13
C THR A 182 9.31 4.25 -6.73
N SER A 183 9.78 3.94 -5.53
CA SER A 183 9.33 2.78 -4.76
C SER A 183 9.34 3.09 -3.26
N LEU A 184 8.63 2.26 -2.50
CA LEU A 184 8.58 2.27 -1.04
C LEU A 184 8.83 0.85 -0.56
N LEU A 185 9.88 0.66 0.23
CA LEU A 185 10.21 -0.58 0.92
C LEU A 185 9.73 -0.51 2.37
N PHE A 186 9.03 -1.54 2.84
CA PHE A 186 8.62 -1.67 4.24
C PHE A 186 9.22 -2.93 4.86
N LEU A 187 10.04 -2.76 5.88
CA LEU A 187 10.75 -3.84 6.57
C LEU A 187 9.91 -4.40 7.71
N HIS A 188 9.73 -5.73 7.75
CA HIS A 188 9.03 -6.41 8.83
C HIS A 188 9.65 -7.77 9.12
N GLU A 189 10.25 -7.92 10.31
CA GLU A 189 10.93 -9.14 10.75
C GLU A 189 11.98 -9.60 9.73
N ASN A 190 11.75 -10.75 9.07
CA ASN A 190 12.64 -11.37 8.09
C ASN A 190 12.18 -11.17 6.64
N ALA A 191 11.24 -10.27 6.39
CA ALA A 191 10.71 -9.99 5.06
C ALA A 191 10.55 -8.47 4.82
N ALA A 192 10.34 -8.11 3.56
CA ALA A 192 10.04 -6.75 3.16
C ALA A 192 8.88 -6.70 2.17
N GLY A 193 8.03 -5.70 2.31
CA GLY A 193 6.99 -5.38 1.32
C GLY A 193 7.45 -4.24 0.43
N ILE A 194 7.07 -4.29 -0.85
CA ILE A 194 7.37 -3.23 -1.83
C ILE A 194 6.03 -2.62 -2.28
N TYR A 195 5.95 -1.30 -2.21
CA TYR A 195 4.76 -0.50 -2.48
C TYR A 195 5.13 0.75 -3.26
N PHE A 196 4.12 1.48 -3.74
CA PHE A 196 4.29 2.75 -4.47
C PHE A 196 5.31 2.68 -5.62
N VAL A 197 5.42 1.50 -6.26
CA VAL A 197 6.25 1.32 -7.45
C VAL A 197 5.54 1.98 -8.61
N SER A 198 6.11 3.08 -9.10
CA SER A 198 5.52 3.82 -10.20
C SER A 198 6.61 4.36 -11.12
N THR A 199 6.29 4.52 -12.40
CA THR A 199 7.16 5.19 -13.36
C THR A 199 6.30 6.11 -14.20
N LEU A 200 6.74 7.36 -14.38
CA LEU A 200 6.08 8.35 -15.22
C LEU A 200 5.85 7.79 -16.62
N ALA A 201 4.67 8.06 -17.20
CA ALA A 201 4.24 7.44 -18.46
C ALA A 201 5.27 7.50 -19.60
N LYS A 202 5.97 8.64 -19.73
CA LYS A 202 7.00 8.88 -20.76
C LYS A 202 8.26 8.01 -20.61
N PHE A 203 8.48 7.42 -19.45
CA PHE A 203 9.68 6.64 -19.10
C PHE A 203 9.40 5.15 -18.87
N ARG A 204 8.15 4.70 -19.11
CA ARG A 204 7.78 3.28 -19.00
C ARG A 204 8.45 2.45 -20.11
N GLN A 205 8.50 1.14 -19.91
CA GLN A 205 9.11 0.15 -20.84
C GLN A 205 10.62 0.34 -21.08
N LYS A 206 11.33 0.95 -20.12
CA LYS A 206 12.79 1.17 -20.16
C LYS A 206 13.57 0.42 -19.07
N GLY A 207 12.93 -0.53 -18.38
CA GLY A 207 13.57 -1.26 -17.25
C GLY A 207 13.67 -0.49 -15.94
N ILE A 208 13.32 0.80 -15.90
CA ILE A 208 13.44 1.66 -14.70
C ILE A 208 12.64 1.12 -13.50
N GLY A 209 11.42 0.64 -13.73
CA GLY A 209 10.59 0.04 -12.68
C GLY A 209 11.17 -1.25 -12.10
N LEU A 210 11.83 -2.05 -12.94
CA LEU A 210 12.56 -3.24 -12.49
C LEU A 210 13.78 -2.84 -11.65
N ALA A 211 14.47 -1.75 -12.02
CA ALA A 211 15.67 -1.32 -11.32
C ALA A 211 15.41 -0.73 -9.93
N VAL A 212 14.28 -0.05 -9.74
CA VAL A 212 13.91 0.57 -8.46
C VAL A 212 13.21 -0.38 -7.48
N THR A 213 12.97 -1.63 -7.90
CA THR A 213 12.31 -2.70 -7.13
C THR A 213 13.35 -3.71 -6.69
#